data_AF-F9EN08-F1
#
_entry.id   AF-F9EN08-F1
#
_cell.length_a   1.000
_cell.length_b   1.000
_cell.length_c   1.000
_cell.angle_alpha   90.00
_cell.angle_beta   90.00
_cell.angle_gamma   90.00
#
_symmetry.space_group_name_H-M   'P 1'
#
loop_
_entity.id
_entity.type
_entity.pdbx_description
1 polymer ?
#
loop_
_entity_poly.entity_id
_entity_poly.type
_entity_poly.pdbx_seq_one_letter_code
_entity_poly.pdbx_strand_id
1 'polypeptide(L)'
;MNIQFISHLISNIGCSAMIAFFFIKIDRANIIIKSNAKTKKDIVALSFFFSLLSISGTYIGLNFNGAILNTRNVGVIAGGILGGPYVSIITGLVAGLHRVFVNLGRETAIPCAIATITGGFLTAYVHRFIKRKDRVFFGFLLAFIVENLSMGLILIILKNKILAQNIVKSFYIPMVFMNSIGASVLILIVENIIQKSEIVAGNQAKLALEIANKTLPHFRETENLSEVCKIIAEDLGAKATVITNKKEIIAGFSFDKDEIKKADIKSNNTRKVLKTGEAMLVIKEDDEIIEDFLDISPHIKSCIILPLKEKNDISGTLKIFLTLLKKLQIKIDI
;
A
#
# COMPACT_ATOMS: atom_id res chain seq x y z
N MET A 1 13.93 -36.57 5.97
CA MET A 1 14.54 -35.65 4.98
C MET A 1 13.58 -34.58 4.46
N ASN A 2 12.30 -34.89 4.14
CA ASN A 2 11.35 -33.90 3.59
C ASN A 2 10.93 -32.74 4.52
N ILE A 3 10.88 -32.94 5.84
CA ILE A 3 10.38 -31.92 6.78
C ILE A 3 11.29 -30.68 6.84
N GLN A 4 12.62 -30.88 6.83
CA GLN A 4 13.57 -29.76 6.84
C GLN A 4 13.47 -28.92 5.57
N PHE A 5 13.28 -29.54 4.41
CA PHE A 5 13.09 -28.83 3.14
C PHE A 5 11.79 -28.02 3.10
N ILE A 6 10.69 -28.62 3.59
CA ILE A 6 9.41 -27.93 3.69
C ILE A 6 9.52 -26.73 4.65
N SER A 7 10.11 -26.93 5.83
CA SER A 7 10.33 -25.85 6.81
C SER A 7 11.14 -24.70 6.22
N HIS A 8 12.19 -24.99 5.46
CA HIS A 8 13.00 -23.95 4.83
C HIS A 8 12.25 -23.21 3.72
N LEU A 9 11.47 -23.91 2.90
CA LEU A 9 10.63 -23.27 1.88
C LEU A 9 9.55 -22.38 2.50
N ILE A 10 8.93 -22.82 3.60
CA ILE A 10 7.99 -22.00 4.37
C ILE A 10 8.67 -20.73 4.88
N SER A 11 9.89 -20.84 5.43
CA SER A 11 10.68 -19.68 5.88
C SER A 11 10.96 -18.70 4.73
N ASN A 12 11.33 -19.22 3.55
CA ASN A 12 11.62 -18.39 2.37
C ASN A 12 10.37 -17.65 1.87
N ILE A 13 9.23 -18.32 1.85
CA ILE A 13 7.93 -17.71 1.52
C ILE A 13 7.58 -16.65 2.56
N GLY A 14 7.76 -16.94 3.85
CA GLY A 14 7.52 -16.00 4.94
C GLY A 14 8.37 -14.72 4.81
N CYS A 15 9.67 -14.87 4.52
CA CYS A 15 10.56 -13.74 4.29
C CYS A 15 10.13 -12.92 3.06
N SER A 16 9.81 -13.59 1.96
CA SER A 16 9.32 -12.93 0.73
C SER A 16 8.01 -12.17 0.97
N ALA A 17 7.07 -12.79 1.70
CA ALA A 17 5.80 -12.16 2.08
C ALA A 17 6.01 -10.96 2.99
N MET A 18 6.97 -11.01 3.91
CA MET A 18 7.30 -9.92 4.82
C MET A 18 7.93 -8.73 4.07
N ILE A 19 8.86 -8.98 3.15
CA ILE A 19 9.43 -7.94 2.27
C ILE A 19 8.33 -7.26 1.46
N ALA A 20 7.43 -8.05 0.86
CA ALA A 20 6.29 -7.51 0.12
C ALA A 20 5.35 -6.70 1.01
N PHE A 21 5.03 -7.19 2.20
CA PHE A 21 4.18 -6.49 3.15
C PHE A 21 4.70 -5.08 3.48
N PHE A 22 6.00 -4.96 3.78
CA PHE A 22 6.61 -3.66 4.06
C PHE A 22 6.63 -2.76 2.83
N PHE A 23 6.91 -3.31 1.65
CA PHE A 23 6.88 -2.54 0.41
C PHE A 23 5.50 -1.95 0.11
N ILE A 24 4.43 -2.74 0.26
CA ILE A 24 3.06 -2.29 -0.05
C ILE A 24 2.57 -1.22 0.94
N LYS A 25 3.10 -1.21 2.17
CA LYS A 25 2.82 -0.14 3.13
C LYS A 25 3.39 1.22 2.72
N ILE A 26 4.28 1.27 1.73
CA ILE A 26 4.76 2.54 1.16
C ILE A 26 3.65 3.10 0.27
N ASP A 27 3.20 4.33 0.55
CA ASP A 27 2.07 4.97 -0.14
C ASP A 27 2.20 4.96 -1.68
N ARG A 28 3.41 5.20 -2.19
CA ARG A 28 3.70 5.15 -3.64
C ARG A 28 3.49 3.76 -4.22
N ALA A 29 3.94 2.71 -3.53
CA ALA A 29 3.79 1.32 -3.99
C ALA A 29 2.31 0.92 -4.04
N ASN A 30 1.53 1.29 -3.01
CA ASN A 30 0.09 1.04 -2.96
C ASN A 30 -0.64 1.71 -4.15
N ILE A 31 -0.33 2.97 -4.45
CA ILE A 31 -0.93 3.71 -5.58
C ILE A 31 -0.55 3.08 -6.93
N ILE A 32 0.72 2.69 -7.09
CA ILE A 32 1.23 2.08 -8.32
C ILE A 32 0.54 0.73 -8.59
N ILE A 33 0.40 -0.12 -7.58
CA ILE A 33 -0.27 -1.41 -7.73
C ILE A 33 -1.77 -1.22 -7.98
N LYS A 34 -2.44 -0.31 -7.26
CA LYS A 34 -3.85 0.04 -7.49
C LYS A 34 -4.14 0.49 -8.92
N SER A 35 -3.23 1.25 -9.51
CA SER A 35 -3.37 1.72 -10.88
C SER A 35 -3.03 0.66 -11.94
N ASN A 36 -2.61 -0.56 -11.56
CA ASN A 36 -2.03 -1.56 -12.46
C ASN A 36 -0.84 -1.01 -13.27
N ALA A 37 0.00 -0.16 -12.65
CA ALA A 37 1.19 0.43 -13.27
C ALA A 37 0.94 1.08 -14.65
N LYS A 38 0.06 2.11 -14.70
CA LYS A 38 -0.30 2.78 -15.97
C LYS A 38 0.85 3.54 -16.61
N THR A 39 1.81 4.05 -15.83
CA THR A 39 2.92 4.82 -16.37
C THR A 39 4.18 3.97 -16.55
N LYS A 40 5.04 4.38 -17.48
CA LYS A 40 6.34 3.71 -17.69
C LYS A 40 7.19 3.70 -16.41
N LYS A 41 7.12 4.76 -15.59
CA LYS A 41 7.85 4.87 -14.31
C LYS A 41 7.35 3.83 -13.31
N ASP A 42 6.04 3.63 -13.25
CA ASP A 42 5.40 2.65 -12.36
C ASP A 42 5.82 1.22 -12.73
N ILE A 43 5.81 0.91 -14.04
CA ILE A 43 6.25 -0.40 -14.55
C ILE A 43 7.70 -0.66 -14.16
N VAL A 44 8.59 0.32 -14.33
CA VAL A 44 10.02 0.17 -13.98
C VAL A 44 10.19 -0.02 -12.47
N ALA A 45 9.55 0.79 -11.65
CA ALA A 45 9.65 0.70 -10.19
C ALA A 45 9.15 -0.66 -9.68
N LEU A 46 8.01 -1.12 -10.19
CA LEU A 46 7.41 -2.38 -9.77
C LEU A 46 8.20 -3.59 -10.29
N SER A 47 8.71 -3.53 -11.52
CA SER A 47 9.61 -4.55 -12.07
C SER A 47 10.90 -4.66 -11.27
N PHE A 48 11.48 -3.53 -10.87
CA PHE A 48 12.68 -3.51 -10.02
C PHE A 48 12.41 -4.20 -8.68
N PHE A 49 11.30 -3.84 -8.03
CA PHE A 49 10.90 -4.45 -6.75
C PHE A 49 10.68 -5.97 -6.86
N PHE A 50 9.85 -6.42 -7.80
CA PHE A 50 9.58 -7.85 -7.96
C PHE A 50 10.79 -8.63 -8.45
N SER A 51 11.70 -8.00 -9.21
CA SER A 51 12.99 -8.61 -9.57
C SER A 51 13.85 -8.84 -8.33
N LEU A 52 13.95 -7.84 -7.45
CA LEU A 52 14.67 -7.98 -6.18
C LEU A 52 14.05 -9.07 -5.31
N LEU A 53 12.72 -9.13 -5.25
CA LEU A 53 11.99 -10.17 -4.53
C LEU A 53 12.29 -11.56 -5.10
N SER A 54 12.21 -11.75 -6.42
CA SER A 54 12.56 -13.03 -7.06
C SER A 54 14.02 -13.43 -6.87
N ILE A 55 14.94 -12.47 -6.97
CA ILE A 55 16.37 -12.68 -6.73
C ILE A 55 16.60 -13.11 -5.27
N SER A 56 15.98 -12.43 -4.30
CA SER A 56 16.06 -12.84 -2.88
C SER A 56 15.52 -14.27 -2.68
N GLY A 57 14.44 -14.65 -3.35
CA GLY A 57 13.91 -16.02 -3.32
C GLY A 57 14.91 -17.08 -3.80
N THR A 58 15.92 -16.71 -4.59
CA THR A 58 17.02 -17.58 -5.00
C THR A 58 18.13 -17.64 -3.95
N TYR A 59 18.50 -16.51 -3.34
CA TYR A 59 19.58 -16.45 -2.35
C TYR A 59 19.20 -16.99 -0.97
N ILE A 60 17.95 -16.82 -0.55
CA ILE A 60 17.43 -17.43 0.68
C ILE A 60 17.19 -18.94 0.46
N GLY A 61 17.28 -19.40 -0.79
CA GLY A 61 17.12 -20.79 -1.16
C GLY A 61 18.15 -21.73 -0.54
N LEU A 62 17.72 -22.95 -0.23
CA LEU A 62 18.62 -23.99 0.28
C LEU A 62 19.32 -24.70 -0.88
N ASN A 63 20.66 -24.73 -0.84
CA ASN A 63 21.46 -25.47 -1.82
C ASN A 63 21.65 -26.93 -1.35
N PHE A 64 21.24 -27.88 -2.19
CA PHE A 64 21.41 -29.31 -1.97
C PHE A 64 21.94 -29.97 -3.24
N ASN A 65 23.12 -30.59 -3.17
CA ASN A 65 23.76 -31.30 -4.28
C ASN A 65 23.82 -30.48 -5.59
N GLY A 66 24.07 -29.17 -5.49
CA GLY A 66 24.16 -28.30 -6.66
C GLY A 66 22.80 -27.86 -7.24
N ALA A 67 21.68 -28.14 -6.56
CA ALA A 67 20.36 -27.62 -6.86
C ALA A 67 19.86 -26.70 -5.75
N ILE A 68 19.19 -25.61 -6.12
CA ILE A 68 18.66 -24.65 -5.15
C ILE A 68 17.15 -24.82 -5.03
N LEU A 69 16.70 -25.16 -3.82
CA LEU A 69 15.31 -25.03 -3.38
C LEU A 69 15.00 -23.56 -3.19
N ASN A 70 14.25 -22.98 -4.11
CA ASN A 70 14.01 -21.55 -4.19
C ASN A 70 12.52 -21.24 -4.35
N THR A 71 12.18 -19.99 -4.06
CA THR A 71 10.84 -19.42 -4.24
C THR A 71 10.83 -18.34 -5.31
N ARG A 72 11.76 -18.38 -6.28
CA ARG A 72 11.97 -17.31 -7.28
C ARG A 72 10.72 -17.00 -8.09
N ASN A 73 10.01 -18.04 -8.52
CA ASN A 73 8.83 -17.94 -9.38
C ASN A 73 7.66 -17.22 -8.68
N VAL A 74 7.64 -17.22 -7.34
CA VAL A 74 6.63 -16.49 -6.53
C VAL A 74 6.64 -15.00 -6.87
N GLY A 75 7.82 -14.37 -6.92
CA GLY A 75 7.95 -12.94 -7.23
C GLY A 75 7.58 -12.59 -8.66
N VAL A 76 7.96 -13.43 -9.63
CA VAL A 76 7.62 -13.23 -11.06
C VAL A 76 6.11 -13.26 -11.26
N ILE A 77 5.44 -14.27 -10.71
CA ILE A 77 4.02 -14.50 -10.92
C ILE A 77 3.18 -13.48 -10.16
N ALA A 78 3.51 -13.22 -8.90
CA ALA A 78 2.84 -12.18 -8.12
C ALA A 78 3.03 -10.80 -8.78
N GLY A 79 4.24 -10.50 -9.25
CA GLY A 79 4.53 -9.25 -9.96
C GLY A 79 3.71 -9.09 -11.23
N GLY A 80 3.53 -10.16 -12.00
CA GLY A 80 2.68 -10.12 -13.19
C GLY A 80 1.19 -9.99 -12.90
N ILE A 81 0.68 -10.69 -11.89
CA ILE A 81 -0.75 -10.65 -11.54
C ILE A 81 -1.14 -9.31 -10.92
N LEU A 82 -0.30 -8.77 -10.04
CA LEU A 82 -0.57 -7.53 -9.31
C LEU A 82 -0.14 -6.29 -10.11
N GLY A 83 0.99 -6.38 -10.81
CA GLY A 83 1.66 -5.26 -11.46
C GLY A 83 1.47 -5.17 -12.97
N GLY A 84 0.88 -6.17 -13.61
CA GLY A 84 0.59 -6.17 -15.04
C GLY A 84 1.58 -6.97 -15.90
N PRO A 85 1.28 -7.10 -17.20
CA PRO A 85 1.99 -8.00 -18.10
C PRO A 85 3.45 -7.59 -18.32
N TYR A 86 3.73 -6.29 -18.45
CA TYR A 86 5.09 -5.78 -18.63
C TYR A 86 5.97 -6.02 -17.42
N VAL A 87 5.41 -5.86 -16.21
CA VAL A 87 6.13 -6.14 -14.95
C VAL A 87 6.54 -7.60 -14.90
N SER A 88 5.65 -8.52 -15.30
CA SER A 88 5.95 -9.95 -15.37
C SER A 88 7.10 -10.28 -16.32
N ILE A 89 7.08 -9.72 -17.54
CA ILE A 89 8.10 -10.00 -18.56
C ILE A 89 9.46 -9.52 -18.09
N ILE A 90 9.54 -8.27 -17.62
CA ILE A 90 10.81 -7.69 -17.15
C ILE A 90 11.34 -8.47 -15.94
N THR A 91 10.46 -8.79 -14.98
CA THR A 91 10.84 -9.55 -13.78
C THR A 91 11.33 -10.95 -14.14
N GLY A 92 10.63 -11.66 -15.03
CA GLY A 92 11.01 -13.00 -15.48
C GLY A 92 12.34 -13.01 -16.21
N LEU A 93 12.59 -12.01 -17.08
CA LEU A 93 13.87 -11.83 -17.76
C LEU A 93 15.01 -11.56 -16.78
N VAL A 94 14.84 -10.59 -15.88
CA VAL A 94 15.89 -10.22 -14.91
C VAL A 94 16.19 -11.39 -13.97
N ALA A 95 15.16 -12.02 -13.39
CA ALA A 95 15.34 -13.15 -12.47
C ALA A 95 15.90 -14.40 -13.17
N GLY A 96 15.51 -14.65 -14.43
CA GLY A 96 16.02 -15.74 -15.24
C GLY A 96 17.48 -15.53 -15.66
N LEU A 97 17.83 -14.33 -16.12
CA LEU A 97 19.20 -13.98 -16.47
C LEU A 97 20.11 -14.02 -15.25
N HIS A 98 19.67 -13.43 -14.13
CA HIS A 98 20.37 -13.52 -12.85
C HIS A 98 20.69 -14.98 -12.48
N ARG A 99 19.75 -15.90 -12.70
CA ARG A 99 19.96 -17.31 -12.42
C ARG A 99 21.07 -17.96 -13.26
N VAL A 100 21.23 -17.55 -14.51
CA VAL A 100 22.29 -18.05 -15.41
C VAL A 100 23.67 -17.57 -14.94
N PHE A 101 23.77 -16.33 -14.49
CA PHE A 101 25.05 -15.74 -14.07
C PHE A 101 25.49 -16.11 -12.66
N VAL A 102 24.56 -16.48 -11.78
CA VAL A 102 24.89 -16.86 -10.41
C VAL A 102 25.50 -18.26 -10.34
N ASN A 103 26.69 -18.36 -9.75
CA ASN A 103 27.43 -19.61 -9.53
C ASN A 103 26.76 -20.58 -8.54
N LEU A 104 25.76 -20.11 -7.79
CA LEU A 104 25.00 -20.91 -6.85
C LEU A 104 24.11 -21.92 -7.61
N GLY A 105 24.25 -23.22 -7.30
CA GLY A 105 23.41 -24.28 -7.89
C GLY A 105 23.54 -24.44 -9.41
N ARG A 106 24.75 -24.35 -9.95
CA ARG A 106 25.00 -24.24 -11.41
C ARG A 106 24.36 -25.34 -12.26
N GLU A 107 24.19 -26.55 -11.71
CA GLU A 107 23.61 -27.70 -12.41
C GLU A 107 22.19 -27.43 -12.91
N THR A 108 21.34 -26.76 -12.12
CA THR A 108 19.96 -26.46 -12.52
C THR A 108 19.77 -25.05 -13.11
N ALA A 109 20.86 -24.31 -13.35
CA ALA A 109 20.78 -22.90 -13.74
C ALA A 109 20.01 -22.68 -15.05
N ILE A 110 20.38 -23.41 -16.11
CA ILE A 110 19.76 -23.28 -17.44
C ILE A 110 18.28 -23.70 -17.43
N PRO A 111 17.89 -24.91 -16.99
CA PRO A 111 16.49 -25.32 -17.03
C PRO A 111 15.59 -24.41 -16.18
N CYS A 112 16.03 -24.02 -14.98
CA CYS A 112 15.27 -23.09 -14.15
C CYS A 112 15.20 -21.69 -14.74
N ALA A 113 16.26 -21.19 -15.41
CA ALA A 113 16.22 -19.87 -16.05
C ALA A 113 15.21 -19.83 -17.19
N ILE A 114 15.21 -20.86 -18.05
CA ILE A 114 14.25 -20.99 -19.15
C ILE A 114 12.82 -21.00 -18.60
N ALA A 115 12.57 -21.80 -17.56
CA ALA A 115 11.26 -21.87 -16.91
C ALA A 115 10.82 -20.55 -16.27
N THR A 116 11.73 -19.84 -15.58
CA THR A 116 11.43 -18.53 -14.98
C THR A 116 11.09 -17.49 -16.04
N ILE A 117 11.84 -17.44 -17.16
CA ILE A 117 11.58 -16.51 -18.26
C ILE A 117 10.23 -16.84 -18.90
N THR A 118 9.99 -18.10 -19.26
CA THR A 118 8.70 -18.54 -19.82
C THR A 118 7.55 -18.29 -18.86
N GLY A 119 7.73 -18.45 -17.55
CA GLY A 119 6.74 -18.10 -16.54
C GLY A 119 6.39 -16.61 -16.53
N GLY A 120 7.38 -15.73 -16.75
CA GLY A 120 7.17 -14.30 -16.92
C GLY A 120 6.27 -13.99 -18.13
N PHE A 121 6.57 -14.56 -19.29
CA PHE A 121 5.77 -14.40 -20.51
C PHE A 121 4.38 -15.05 -20.40
N LEU A 122 4.29 -16.25 -19.82
CA LEU A 122 3.03 -16.96 -19.62
C LEU A 122 2.09 -16.16 -18.70
N THR A 123 2.62 -15.67 -17.58
CA THR A 123 1.85 -14.84 -16.65
C THR A 123 1.39 -13.55 -17.33
N ALA A 124 2.23 -12.91 -18.15
CA ALA A 124 1.85 -11.74 -18.92
C ALA A 124 0.73 -12.03 -19.93
N TYR A 125 0.81 -13.17 -20.63
CA TYR A 125 -0.20 -13.61 -21.57
C TYR A 125 -1.55 -13.86 -20.87
N VAL A 126 -1.53 -14.52 -19.72
CA VAL A 126 -2.74 -14.89 -18.96
C VAL A 126 -3.33 -13.68 -18.22
N HIS A 127 -2.52 -12.68 -17.85
CA HIS A 127 -2.95 -11.50 -17.09
C HIS A 127 -4.22 -10.85 -17.65
N ARG A 128 -4.34 -10.73 -18.98
CA ARG A 128 -5.50 -10.10 -19.64
C ARG A 128 -6.84 -10.81 -19.38
N PHE A 129 -6.82 -12.07 -18.95
CA PHE A 129 -8.01 -12.86 -18.67
C PHE A 129 -8.35 -12.92 -17.17
N ILE A 130 -7.46 -12.42 -16.31
CA ILE A 130 -7.60 -12.51 -14.85
C ILE A 130 -8.48 -11.38 -14.32
N LYS A 131 -9.62 -11.74 -13.72
CA LYS A 131 -10.41 -10.80 -12.91
C LYS A 131 -9.84 -10.71 -11.50
N ARG A 132 -10.06 -9.58 -10.81
CA ARG A 132 -9.54 -9.34 -9.45
C ARG A 132 -9.86 -10.48 -8.48
N LYS A 133 -11.09 -11.00 -8.51
CA LYS A 133 -11.54 -12.12 -7.65
C LYS A 133 -10.79 -13.44 -7.91
N ASP A 134 -10.25 -13.65 -9.11
CA ASP A 134 -9.62 -14.90 -9.53
C ASP A 134 -8.09 -14.84 -9.41
N ARG A 135 -7.52 -13.67 -9.03
CA ARG A 135 -6.06 -13.43 -8.97
C ARG A 135 -5.32 -14.47 -8.12
N VAL A 136 -5.87 -14.85 -6.97
CA VAL A 136 -5.26 -15.85 -6.07
C VAL A 136 -5.24 -17.23 -6.73
N PHE A 137 -6.36 -17.63 -7.36
CA PHE A 137 -6.45 -18.92 -8.06
C PHE A 137 -5.49 -18.98 -9.25
N PHE A 138 -5.43 -17.94 -10.08
CA PHE A 138 -4.49 -17.89 -11.19
C PHE A 138 -3.02 -17.81 -10.72
N GLY A 139 -2.76 -17.18 -9.57
CA GLY A 139 -1.44 -17.20 -8.93
C GLY A 139 -0.99 -18.62 -8.60
N PHE A 140 -1.87 -19.41 -7.98
CA PHE A 140 -1.62 -20.83 -7.72
C PHE A 140 -1.35 -21.59 -9.02
N LEU A 141 -2.27 -21.48 -9.98
CA LEU A 141 -2.25 -22.26 -11.21
C LEU A 141 -1.03 -21.96 -12.08
N LEU A 142 -0.66 -20.68 -12.24
CA LEU A 142 0.52 -20.29 -13.00
C LEU A 142 1.80 -20.78 -12.32
N ALA A 143 1.89 -20.67 -11.00
CA ALA A 143 3.07 -21.16 -10.26
C ALA A 143 3.19 -22.67 -10.35
N PHE A 144 2.07 -23.38 -10.27
CA PHE A 144 2.02 -24.82 -10.47
C PHE A 144 2.53 -25.20 -11.86
N ILE A 145 2.03 -24.56 -12.93
CA ILE A 145 2.44 -24.85 -14.31
C ILE A 145 3.93 -24.56 -14.52
N VAL A 146 4.41 -23.41 -14.05
CA VAL A 146 5.82 -22.99 -14.23
C VAL A 146 6.77 -23.89 -13.46
N GLU A 147 6.39 -24.37 -12.27
CA GLU A 147 7.23 -25.28 -11.51
C GLU A 147 7.25 -26.69 -12.14
N ASN A 148 6.13 -27.15 -12.67
CA ASN A 148 6.09 -28.38 -13.47
C ASN A 148 6.99 -28.29 -14.70
N LEU A 149 6.96 -27.16 -15.41
CA LEU A 149 7.86 -26.88 -16.52
C LEU A 149 9.32 -26.93 -16.07
N SER A 150 9.65 -26.31 -14.93
CA SER A 150 11.00 -26.33 -14.36
C SER A 150 11.49 -27.77 -14.11
N MET A 151 10.66 -28.60 -13.48
CA MET A 151 10.99 -29.99 -13.15
C MET A 151 11.15 -30.85 -14.42
N GLY A 152 10.29 -30.66 -15.42
CA GLY A 152 10.41 -31.32 -16.72
C GLY A 152 11.69 -30.93 -17.45
N LEU A 153 12.03 -29.63 -17.48
CA LEU A 153 13.25 -29.13 -18.11
C LEU A 153 14.51 -29.66 -17.41
N ILE A 154 14.49 -29.83 -16.08
CA ILE A 154 15.61 -30.46 -15.34
C ILE A 154 15.84 -31.88 -15.85
N LEU A 155 14.81 -32.70 -16.03
CA LEU A 155 14.96 -34.08 -16.54
C LEU A 155 15.49 -34.12 -17.98
N ILE A 156 15.04 -33.20 -18.83
CA ILE A 156 15.39 -33.17 -20.25
C ILE A 156 16.81 -32.63 -20.45
N ILE A 157 17.11 -31.45 -19.89
CA ILE A 157 18.31 -30.68 -20.21
C ILE A 157 19.53 -31.11 -19.39
N LEU A 158 19.34 -31.52 -18.13
CA LEU A 158 20.48 -31.82 -17.27
C LEU A 158 21.27 -33.03 -17.81
N LYS A 159 22.60 -32.86 -17.94
CA LYS A 159 23.50 -33.89 -18.47
C LYS A 159 23.58 -35.10 -17.53
N ASN A 160 23.72 -34.86 -16.22
CA ASN A 160 23.74 -35.92 -15.22
C ASN A 160 22.31 -36.38 -14.90
N LYS A 161 21.88 -37.47 -15.53
CA LYS A 161 20.52 -38.01 -15.39
C LYS A 161 20.23 -38.56 -13.99
N ILE A 162 21.23 -39.14 -13.32
CA ILE A 162 21.09 -39.64 -11.95
C ILE A 162 20.81 -38.47 -11.00
N LEU A 163 21.57 -37.37 -11.13
CA LEU A 163 21.34 -36.16 -10.35
C LEU A 163 19.97 -35.55 -10.66
N ALA A 164 19.56 -35.50 -11.92
CA ALA A 164 18.25 -34.99 -12.33
C ALA A 164 17.09 -35.74 -11.66
N GLN A 165 17.15 -37.08 -11.68
CA GLN A 165 16.14 -37.94 -11.05
C GLN A 165 16.12 -37.76 -9.53
N ASN A 166 17.28 -37.67 -8.89
CA ASN A 166 17.37 -37.45 -7.45
C ASN A 166 16.77 -36.10 -7.03
N ILE A 167 17.04 -35.04 -7.82
CA ILE A 167 16.46 -33.71 -7.62
C ILE A 167 14.93 -33.78 -7.72
N VAL A 168 14.40 -34.29 -8.83
CA VAL A 168 12.95 -34.32 -9.05
C VAL A 168 12.25 -35.21 -8.01
N LYS A 169 12.78 -36.40 -7.72
CA LYS A 169 12.19 -37.31 -6.73
C LYS A 169 12.13 -36.70 -5.33
N SER A 170 13.13 -35.91 -4.96
CA SER A 170 13.21 -35.30 -3.62
C SER A 170 12.43 -33.98 -3.53
N PHE A 171 12.37 -33.21 -4.61
CA PHE A 171 11.95 -31.81 -4.57
C PHE A 171 10.67 -31.49 -5.31
N TYR A 172 10.20 -32.35 -6.21
CA TYR A 172 9.02 -32.08 -7.02
C TYR A 172 7.81 -31.69 -6.17
N ILE A 173 7.41 -32.55 -5.23
CA ILE A 173 6.23 -32.30 -4.37
C ILE A 173 6.40 -31.02 -3.55
N PRO A 174 7.43 -30.87 -2.68
CA PRO A 174 7.52 -29.69 -1.83
C PRO A 174 7.67 -28.41 -2.64
N MET A 175 8.44 -28.40 -3.73
CA MET A 175 8.71 -27.18 -4.49
C MET A 175 7.49 -26.72 -5.31
N VAL A 176 6.80 -27.64 -6.00
CA VAL A 176 5.58 -27.33 -6.77
C VAL A 176 4.49 -26.78 -5.85
N PHE A 177 4.21 -27.46 -4.74
CA PHE A 177 3.16 -27.00 -3.83
C PHE A 177 3.54 -25.72 -3.09
N MET A 178 4.77 -25.61 -2.56
CA MET A 178 5.18 -24.44 -1.80
C MET A 178 5.24 -23.20 -2.69
N ASN A 179 5.78 -23.28 -3.91
CA ASN A 179 5.80 -22.12 -4.81
C ASN A 179 4.38 -21.71 -5.25
N SER A 180 3.49 -22.68 -5.45
CA SER A 180 2.10 -22.40 -5.79
C SER A 180 1.35 -21.72 -4.65
N ILE A 181 1.47 -22.24 -3.43
CA ILE A 181 0.88 -21.63 -2.23
C ILE A 181 1.52 -20.27 -1.96
N GLY A 182 2.84 -20.16 -2.07
CA GLY A 182 3.59 -18.93 -1.83
C GLY A 182 3.18 -17.79 -2.76
N ALA A 183 2.98 -18.06 -4.05
CA ALA A 183 2.43 -17.09 -5.01
C ALA A 183 1.04 -16.62 -4.58
N SER A 184 0.14 -17.55 -4.25
CA SER A 184 -1.22 -17.24 -3.82
C SER A 184 -1.27 -16.44 -2.52
N VAL A 185 -0.49 -16.82 -1.52
CA VAL A 185 -0.42 -16.13 -0.22
C VAL A 185 0.12 -14.72 -0.41
N LEU A 186 1.18 -14.55 -1.20
CA LEU A 186 1.74 -13.24 -1.50
C LEU A 186 0.67 -12.33 -2.16
N ILE A 187 -0.01 -12.83 -3.19
CA ILE A 187 -1.08 -12.09 -3.89
C ILE A 187 -2.22 -11.75 -2.94
N LEU A 188 -2.66 -12.71 -2.10
CA LEU A 188 -3.73 -12.51 -1.13
C LEU A 188 -3.38 -11.42 -0.11
N ILE A 189 -2.16 -11.41 0.42
CA ILE A 189 -1.69 -10.38 1.35
C ILE A 189 -1.73 -9.01 0.68
N VAL A 190 -1.25 -8.90 -0.57
CA VAL A 190 -1.24 -7.63 -1.30
C VAL A 190 -2.66 -7.12 -1.54
N GLU A 191 -3.55 -7.97 -2.05
CA GLU A 191 -4.94 -7.62 -2.31
C GLU A 191 -5.66 -7.17 -1.04
N ASN A 192 -5.47 -7.87 0.08
CA ASN A 192 -6.11 -7.53 1.35
C ASN A 192 -5.67 -6.14 1.86
N ILE A 193 -4.38 -5.80 1.72
CA ILE A 193 -3.88 -4.47 2.10
C ILE A 193 -4.52 -3.38 1.23
N ILE A 194 -4.59 -3.62 -0.08
CA ILE A 194 -5.17 -2.70 -1.06
C ILE A 194 -6.66 -2.48 -0.77
N GLN A 195 -7.43 -3.56 -0.61
CA GLN A 195 -8.86 -3.51 -0.33
C GLN A 195 -9.16 -2.79 0.98
N LYS A 196 -8.40 -3.08 2.04
CA LYS A 196 -8.55 -2.40 3.33
C LYS A 196 -8.32 -0.89 3.20
N SER A 197 -7.33 -0.49 2.41
CA SER A 197 -7.08 0.92 2.11
C SER A 197 -8.22 1.57 1.31
N GLU A 198 -8.84 0.86 0.35
CA GLU A 198 -10.00 1.35 -0.41
C GLU A 198 -11.24 1.53 0.48
N ILE A 199 -11.51 0.58 1.39
CA ILE A 199 -12.63 0.66 2.36
C ILE A 199 -12.45 1.86 3.29
N VAL A 200 -11.24 2.09 3.81
CA VAL A 200 -10.97 3.24 4.68
C VAL A 200 -11.22 4.56 3.94
N ALA A 201 -10.73 4.70 2.71
CA ALA A 201 -10.96 5.89 1.89
C ALA A 201 -12.46 6.09 1.57
N GLY A 202 -13.18 5.01 1.25
CA GLY A 202 -14.62 5.06 1.01
C GLY A 202 -15.42 5.50 2.24
N ASN A 203 -15.07 5.00 3.42
CA ASN A 203 -15.69 5.41 4.68
C ASN A 203 -15.43 6.90 4.99
N GLN A 204 -14.23 7.41 4.70
CA GLN A 204 -13.92 8.83 4.87
C GLN A 204 -14.72 9.71 3.91
N ALA A 205 -14.86 9.32 2.65
CA ALA A 205 -15.68 10.04 1.68
C ALA A 205 -17.17 10.05 2.09
N LYS A 206 -17.67 8.91 2.59
CA LYS A 206 -19.04 8.79 3.11
C LYS A 206 -19.26 9.73 4.30
N LEU A 207 -18.33 9.74 5.26
CA LEU A 207 -18.40 10.63 6.42
C LEU A 207 -18.39 12.10 6.01
N ALA A 208 -17.53 12.49 5.07
CA ALA A 208 -17.49 13.86 4.56
C ALA A 208 -18.82 14.28 3.90
N LEU A 209 -19.44 13.38 3.14
CA LEU A 209 -20.75 13.62 2.52
C LEU A 209 -21.88 13.70 3.56
N GLU A 210 -21.84 12.84 4.58
CA GLU A 210 -22.81 12.88 5.70
C GLU A 210 -22.71 14.22 6.45
N ILE A 211 -21.50 14.69 6.78
CA ILE A 211 -21.26 16.00 7.40
C ILE A 211 -21.77 17.13 6.49
N ALA A 212 -21.44 17.09 5.20
CA ALA A 212 -21.89 18.11 4.25
C ALA A 212 -23.43 18.18 4.18
N ASN A 213 -24.11 17.02 4.12
CA ASN A 213 -25.57 16.97 4.07
C ASN A 213 -26.22 17.47 5.36
N LYS A 214 -25.67 17.13 6.54
CA LYS A 214 -26.16 17.62 7.83
C LYS A 214 -25.95 19.13 7.99
N THR A 215 -24.84 19.67 7.48
CA THR A 215 -24.47 21.08 7.66
C THR A 215 -25.08 22.02 6.63
N LEU A 216 -25.39 21.54 5.41
CA LEU A 216 -25.89 22.36 4.30
C LEU A 216 -27.16 23.20 4.65
N PRO A 217 -28.17 22.67 5.38
CA PRO A 217 -29.32 23.47 5.79
C PRO A 217 -28.95 24.65 6.69
N HIS A 218 -27.95 24.47 7.56
CA HIS A 218 -27.53 25.46 8.55
C HIS A 218 -26.56 26.51 7.99
N PHE A 219 -25.91 26.24 6.85
CA PHE A 219 -25.03 27.20 6.17
C PHE A 219 -25.77 28.37 5.53
N ARG A 220 -27.09 28.28 5.33
CA ARG A 220 -27.90 29.32 4.66
C ARG A 220 -28.21 30.52 5.55
N GLU A 221 -28.09 30.36 6.87
CA GLU A 221 -28.41 31.39 7.86
C GLU A 221 -27.20 31.59 8.77
N THR A 222 -26.64 32.80 8.82
CA THR A 222 -25.43 33.11 9.60
C THR A 222 -25.59 32.86 11.11
N GLU A 223 -26.82 32.82 11.60
CA GLU A 223 -27.15 32.52 13.00
C GLU A 223 -26.95 31.04 13.37
N ASN A 224 -26.98 30.13 12.38
CA ASN A 224 -26.91 28.68 12.61
C ASN A 224 -25.50 28.08 12.42
N LEU A 225 -24.47 28.90 12.21
CA LEU A 225 -23.10 28.45 12.00
C LEU A 225 -22.48 27.77 13.24
N SER A 226 -22.99 28.03 14.44
CA SER A 226 -22.57 27.32 15.65
C SER A 226 -23.05 25.86 15.66
N GLU A 227 -24.25 25.58 15.11
CA GLU A 227 -24.74 24.20 14.95
C GLU A 227 -23.94 23.45 13.88
N VAL A 228 -23.52 24.14 12.81
CA VAL A 228 -22.56 23.58 11.84
C VAL A 228 -21.27 23.16 12.54
N CYS A 229 -20.71 24.02 13.39
CA CYS A 229 -19.50 23.71 14.16
C CYS A 229 -19.72 22.47 15.03
N LYS A 230 -20.85 22.40 15.75
CA LYS A 230 -21.22 21.25 16.58
C LYS A 230 -21.31 19.94 15.80
N ILE A 231 -22.04 19.91 14.68
CA ILE A 231 -22.16 18.73 13.82
C ILE A 231 -20.78 18.24 13.36
N ILE A 232 -19.91 19.17 12.92
CA ILE A 232 -18.55 18.83 12.49
C ILE A 232 -17.73 18.28 13.68
N ALA A 233 -17.87 18.86 14.87
CA ALA A 233 -17.15 18.43 16.06
C ALA A 233 -17.56 17.01 16.49
N GLU A 234 -18.87 16.75 16.51
CA GLU A 234 -19.45 15.44 16.86
C GLU A 234 -19.02 14.36 15.86
N ASP A 235 -19.24 14.59 14.56
CA ASP A 235 -18.99 13.59 13.52
C ASP A 235 -17.49 13.30 13.29
N LEU A 236 -16.60 14.29 13.54
CA LEU A 236 -15.15 14.08 13.46
C LEU A 236 -14.53 13.61 14.79
N GLY A 237 -15.28 13.65 15.88
CA GLY A 237 -14.78 13.43 17.24
C GLY A 237 -13.73 14.47 17.64
N ALA A 238 -13.92 15.73 17.22
CA ALA A 238 -13.10 16.86 17.59
C ALA A 238 -13.57 17.46 18.92
N LYS A 239 -12.67 18.13 19.65
CA LYS A 239 -13.00 18.79 20.92
C LYS A 239 -13.65 20.15 20.74
N ALA A 240 -13.26 20.83 19.67
CA ALA A 240 -13.84 22.10 19.29
C ALA A 240 -13.69 22.30 17.79
N THR A 241 -14.54 23.14 17.24
CA THR A 241 -14.52 23.57 15.84
C THR A 241 -14.86 25.06 15.77
N VAL A 242 -14.19 25.78 14.87
CA VAL A 242 -14.35 27.23 14.75
C VAL A 242 -14.36 27.62 13.29
N ILE A 243 -15.31 28.47 12.90
CA ILE A 243 -15.40 29.10 11.58
C ILE A 243 -14.99 30.57 11.73
N THR A 244 -14.13 31.03 10.83
CA THR A 244 -13.60 32.40 10.81
C THR A 244 -13.83 33.02 9.44
N ASN A 245 -13.88 34.36 9.37
CA ASN A 245 -13.71 35.11 8.12
C ASN A 245 -12.23 35.50 7.98
N LYS A 246 -11.93 36.51 7.15
CA LYS A 246 -10.56 37.02 6.96
C LYS A 246 -9.99 37.77 8.19
N LYS A 247 -10.81 38.17 9.15
CA LYS A 247 -10.44 39.06 10.27
C LYS A 247 -10.71 38.47 11.66
N GLU A 248 -11.86 37.83 11.85
CA GLU A 248 -12.39 37.41 13.15
C GLU A 248 -13.03 36.02 13.10
N ILE A 249 -13.27 35.46 14.30
CA ILE A 249 -14.07 34.26 14.53
C ILE A 249 -15.55 34.61 14.37
N ILE A 250 -16.26 33.87 13.50
CA ILE A 250 -17.69 34.08 13.24
C ILE A 250 -18.54 33.17 14.12
N ALA A 251 -18.14 31.91 14.26
CA ALA A 251 -18.87 30.88 15.00
C ALA A 251 -17.91 29.82 15.53
N GLY A 252 -18.33 29.12 16.57
CA GLY A 252 -17.56 28.01 17.10
C GLY A 252 -18.35 27.19 18.10
N PHE A 253 -17.87 25.96 18.31
CA PHE A 253 -18.40 25.03 19.28
C PHE A 253 -17.23 24.38 20.05
N SER A 254 -17.39 24.16 21.35
CA SER A 254 -16.42 23.45 22.20
C SER A 254 -17.17 22.59 23.21
N PHE A 255 -16.68 21.38 23.46
CA PHE A 255 -17.22 20.54 24.54
C PHE A 255 -16.79 21.00 25.93
N ASP A 256 -15.72 21.80 26.03
CA ASP A 256 -15.12 22.20 27.30
C ASP A 256 -15.47 23.66 27.68
N LYS A 257 -16.22 24.38 26.84
CA LYS A 257 -16.58 25.79 27.04
C LYS A 257 -17.97 26.07 26.46
N ASP A 258 -18.83 26.72 27.25
CA ASP A 258 -20.24 26.95 26.89
C ASP A 258 -20.42 27.79 25.62
N GLU A 259 -19.59 28.82 25.42
CA GLU A 259 -19.69 29.69 24.24
C GLU A 259 -18.32 30.20 23.78
N ILE A 260 -18.08 30.11 22.46
CA ILE A 260 -16.91 30.69 21.81
C ILE A 260 -17.27 32.10 21.33
N LYS A 261 -16.70 33.13 21.96
CA LYS A 261 -16.94 34.52 21.61
C LYS A 261 -16.30 34.89 20.27
N LYS A 262 -16.94 35.79 19.54
CA LYS A 262 -16.34 36.46 18.38
C LYS A 262 -15.12 37.25 18.84
N ALA A 263 -13.99 37.00 18.19
CA ALA A 263 -12.71 37.62 18.50
C ALA A 263 -11.84 37.70 17.25
N ASP A 264 -10.95 38.68 17.20
CA ASP A 264 -10.00 38.83 16.11
C ASP A 264 -9.05 37.62 16.01
N ILE A 265 -8.64 37.30 14.78
CA ILE A 265 -7.69 36.23 14.51
C ILE A 265 -6.31 36.64 15.04
N LYS A 266 -5.86 36.00 16.13
CA LYS A 266 -4.54 36.22 16.72
C LYS A 266 -3.47 35.30 16.14
N SER A 267 -3.82 34.04 15.87
CA SER A 267 -2.87 33.04 15.38
C SER A 267 -2.25 33.35 14.01
N ASN A 268 -0.91 33.42 13.97
CA ASN A 268 -0.11 33.53 12.74
C ASN A 268 -0.35 32.37 11.77
N ASN A 269 -0.60 31.17 12.28
CA ASN A 269 -0.89 29.98 11.46
C ASN A 269 -2.20 30.15 10.67
N THR A 270 -3.22 30.74 11.30
CA THR A 270 -4.48 31.06 10.61
C THR A 270 -4.26 32.09 9.50
N ARG A 271 -3.48 33.15 9.77
CA ARG A 271 -3.14 34.17 8.77
C ARG A 271 -2.34 33.58 7.61
N LYS A 272 -1.48 32.58 7.87
CA LYS A 272 -0.72 31.87 6.83
C LYS A 272 -1.65 31.08 5.92
N VAL A 273 -2.59 30.31 6.47
CA VAL A 273 -3.60 29.57 5.67
C VAL A 273 -4.49 30.50 4.84
N LEU A 274 -4.91 31.63 5.40
CA LEU A 274 -5.67 32.66 4.67
C LEU A 274 -4.90 33.27 3.50
N LYS A 275 -3.56 33.32 3.57
CA LYS A 275 -2.70 33.84 2.50
C LYS A 275 -2.33 32.79 1.45
N THR A 276 -1.99 31.57 1.90
CA THR A 276 -1.52 30.51 0.99
C THR A 276 -2.67 29.73 0.36
N GLY A 277 -3.82 29.66 1.03
CA GLY A 277 -4.92 28.80 0.60
C GLY A 277 -4.62 27.30 0.71
N GLU A 278 -3.59 26.95 1.49
CA GLU A 278 -3.16 25.58 1.78
C GLU A 278 -3.58 25.20 3.19
N ALA A 279 -4.11 23.99 3.36
CA ALA A 279 -4.46 23.46 4.67
C ALA A 279 -3.21 23.28 5.55
N MET A 280 -3.35 23.50 6.85
CA MET A 280 -2.24 23.40 7.81
C MET A 280 -2.62 22.53 9.00
N LEU A 281 -1.75 21.58 9.35
CA LEU A 281 -1.80 20.88 10.64
C LEU A 281 -0.82 21.57 11.58
N VAL A 282 -1.34 22.00 12.72
CA VAL A 282 -0.56 22.60 13.80
C VAL A 282 -0.58 21.66 14.99
N ILE A 283 0.60 21.30 15.48
CA ILE A 283 0.77 20.43 16.66
C ILE A 283 1.31 21.33 17.76
N LYS A 284 0.74 21.20 18.97
CA LYS A 284 1.25 21.88 20.15
C LYS A 284 2.58 21.23 20.53
N GLU A 285 3.68 21.87 20.15
CA GLU A 285 5.01 21.61 20.72
C GLU A 285 5.11 22.38 22.04
N ASP A 286 5.82 21.84 23.03
CA ASP A 286 5.71 22.23 24.44
C ASP A 286 5.99 23.72 24.74
N ASP A 287 6.56 24.49 23.80
CA ASP A 287 6.94 25.90 23.99
C ASP A 287 6.36 26.92 22.97
N GLU A 288 5.59 26.50 21.95
CA GLU A 288 4.87 27.44 21.06
C GLU A 288 3.41 27.58 21.51
N ILE A 289 3.16 28.61 22.31
CA ILE A 289 1.81 29.02 22.70
C ILE A 289 1.07 29.54 21.46
N ILE A 290 0.22 28.71 20.86
CA ILE A 290 -0.75 29.20 19.88
C ILE A 290 -1.95 29.71 20.67
N GLU A 291 -2.07 31.03 20.81
CA GLU A 291 -3.06 31.72 21.65
C GLU A 291 -4.50 31.21 21.47
N ASP A 292 -4.89 30.87 20.24
CA ASP A 292 -6.21 30.31 19.93
C ASP A 292 -6.51 28.99 20.68
N PHE A 293 -5.50 28.19 21.04
CA PHE A 293 -5.70 26.90 21.72
C PHE A 293 -6.10 27.08 23.18
N LEU A 294 -5.43 28.00 23.89
CA LEU A 294 -5.65 28.27 25.32
C LEU A 294 -7.04 28.85 25.57
N ASP A 295 -7.50 29.73 24.69
CA ASP A 295 -8.81 30.38 24.81
C ASP A 295 -9.98 29.40 24.59
N ILE A 296 -9.75 28.27 23.89
CA ILE A 296 -10.79 27.31 23.49
C ILE A 296 -10.84 26.09 24.40
N SER A 297 -9.70 25.44 24.69
CA SER A 297 -9.61 24.35 25.67
C SER A 297 -8.15 24.03 26.05
N PRO A 298 -7.85 23.82 27.35
CA PRO A 298 -6.50 23.50 27.81
C PRO A 298 -6.01 22.11 27.35
N HIS A 299 -6.91 21.22 26.91
CA HIS A 299 -6.60 19.83 26.58
C HIS A 299 -6.30 19.59 25.09
N ILE A 300 -6.32 20.64 24.26
CA ILE A 300 -6.07 20.50 22.83
C ILE A 300 -4.58 20.25 22.58
N LYS A 301 -4.27 19.25 21.75
CA LYS A 301 -2.90 18.88 21.34
C LYS A 301 -2.59 19.21 19.88
N SER A 302 -3.60 19.33 19.03
CA SER A 302 -3.42 19.72 17.63
C SER A 302 -4.64 20.45 17.07
N CYS A 303 -4.42 21.22 16.01
CA CYS A 303 -5.45 21.92 15.25
C CYS A 303 -5.21 21.72 13.76
N ILE A 304 -6.27 21.41 13.03
CA ILE A 304 -6.29 21.42 11.57
C ILE A 304 -6.98 22.72 11.13
N ILE A 305 -6.29 23.52 10.32
CA ILE A 305 -6.81 24.78 9.78
C ILE A 305 -7.02 24.58 8.27
N LEU A 306 -8.27 24.66 7.84
CA LEU A 306 -8.70 24.48 6.46
C LEU A 306 -9.17 25.81 5.87
N PRO A 307 -8.70 26.21 4.68
CA PRO A 307 -9.20 27.40 4.01
C PRO A 307 -10.62 27.15 3.48
N LEU A 308 -11.54 28.05 3.79
CA LEU A 308 -12.86 28.10 3.15
C LEU A 308 -12.72 28.89 1.86
N LYS A 309 -12.96 28.24 0.72
CA LYS A 309 -12.85 28.85 -0.60
C LYS A 309 -14.23 29.10 -1.16
N GLU A 310 -14.46 30.32 -1.62
CA GLU A 310 -15.65 30.69 -2.37
C GLU A 310 -15.20 31.16 -3.75
N LYS A 311 -15.52 30.36 -4.78
CA LYS A 311 -14.99 30.52 -6.15
C LYS A 311 -13.45 30.51 -6.13
N ASN A 312 -12.82 31.65 -6.41
CA ASN A 312 -11.36 31.83 -6.47
C ASN A 312 -10.79 32.62 -5.27
N ASP A 313 -11.61 33.01 -4.28
CA ASP A 313 -11.15 33.75 -3.11
C ASP A 313 -11.31 32.90 -1.83
N ILE A 314 -10.45 33.14 -0.85
CA ILE A 314 -10.51 32.48 0.45
C ILE A 314 -11.41 33.33 1.34
N SER A 315 -12.64 32.87 1.62
CA SER A 315 -13.61 33.61 2.43
C SER A 315 -13.31 33.54 3.93
N GLY A 316 -12.54 32.53 4.36
CA GLY A 316 -12.27 32.30 5.78
C GLY A 316 -11.51 31.01 6.06
N THR A 317 -11.57 30.53 7.30
CA THR A 317 -11.04 29.21 7.67
C THR A 317 -11.99 28.42 8.56
N LEU A 318 -11.97 27.10 8.42
CA LEU A 318 -12.52 26.13 9.37
C LEU A 318 -11.36 25.54 10.18
N LYS A 319 -11.41 25.70 11.50
CA LYS A 319 -10.45 25.14 12.45
C LYS A 319 -11.07 23.97 13.18
N ILE A 320 -10.34 22.87 13.29
CA ILE A 320 -10.78 21.63 13.96
C ILE A 320 -9.73 21.28 15.02
N PHE A 321 -10.13 21.27 16.29
CA PHE A 321 -9.23 21.09 17.43
C PHE A 321 -9.36 19.67 18.02
N LEU A 322 -8.22 19.02 18.27
CA LEU A 322 -8.13 17.59 18.61
C LEU A 322 -7.27 17.35 19.86
N THR A 323 -7.66 16.39 20.70
CA THR A 323 -6.94 15.99 21.94
C THR A 323 -5.85 14.94 21.71
N LEU A 324 -5.88 14.25 20.57
CA LEU A 324 -4.90 13.25 20.16
C LEU A 324 -4.31 13.66 18.82
N LEU A 325 -3.07 13.25 18.57
CA LEU A 325 -2.48 13.17 17.23
C LEU A 325 -3.23 12.11 16.42
N LYS A 326 -4.51 12.35 16.14
CA LYS A 326 -5.24 11.60 15.13
C LYS A 326 -4.59 12.04 13.82
N LYS A 327 -3.84 11.15 13.18
CA LYS A 327 -3.64 11.24 11.73
C LYS A 327 -5.03 11.09 11.12
N LEU A 328 -5.82 12.16 11.12
CA LEU A 328 -6.90 12.33 10.16
C LEU A 328 -6.18 12.36 8.82
N GLN A 329 -6.01 11.18 8.22
CA GLN A 329 -5.79 11.03 6.79
C GLN A 329 -7.07 11.44 6.07
N ILE A 330 -7.57 12.65 6.32
CA ILE A 330 -8.30 13.34 5.27
C ILE A 330 -7.18 13.67 4.29
N LYS A 331 -6.97 12.78 3.31
CA LYS A 331 -6.27 13.16 2.09
C LYS A 331 -7.12 14.26 1.48
N ILE A 332 -6.82 15.49 1.86
CA ILE A 332 -7.05 16.62 0.99
C ILE A 332 -6.01 16.38 -0.10
N ASP A 333 -6.43 15.68 -1.15
CA ASP A 333 -5.65 15.63 -2.37
C ASP A 333 -5.51 17.09 -2.83
N ILE A 334 -4.30 17.61 -2.65
CA ILE A 334 -3.79 18.79 -3.35
C ILE A 334 -3.37 18.32 -4.74
#